data_AF-A0A7G8VME8-F1
#
_entry.id   AF-A0A7G8VME8-F1
#
_cell.length_a   1.000
_cell.length_b   1.000
_cell.length_c   1.000
_cell.angle_alpha   90.00
_cell.angle_beta   90.00
_cell.angle_gamma   90.00
#
_symmetry.space_group_name_H-M   'P 1'
#
loop_
_entity.id
_entity.type
_entity.pdbx_description
1 polymer ?
#
loop_
_entity_poly.entity_id
_entity_poly.type
_entity_poly.pdbx_seq_one_letter_code
_entity_poly.pdbx_strand_id
1 'polypeptide(L)'
;MDYLAELRHRGFSQADDGRDPEGRVQFDSDLYAGTSSELTVQVYAADLQALQREIMPTLEAVLPMIDNMVDALGEMDADLAQIILFRERLGLHFWSRGINNEFTAVYVRNDARWIFQGFGEIFSDD
;
A
#
# COMPACT_ATOMS: atom_id res chain seq x y z
N MET A 1 3.12 -9.83 -9.72
CA MET A 1 2.00 -10.69 -9.30
C MET A 1 0.67 -10.01 -9.64
N ASP A 2 -0.45 -10.73 -9.72
CA ASP A 2 -1.75 -10.11 -9.97
C ASP A 2 -2.44 -9.71 -8.66
N TYR A 3 -1.96 -8.61 -8.06
CA TYR A 3 -2.47 -8.10 -6.78
C TYR A 3 -3.95 -7.73 -6.84
N LEU A 4 -4.43 -7.25 -7.99
CA LEU A 4 -5.82 -6.81 -8.14
C LEU A 4 -6.79 -8.00 -8.13
N ALA A 5 -6.44 -9.09 -8.81
CA ALA A 5 -7.25 -10.31 -8.79
C ALA A 5 -7.32 -10.89 -7.36
N GLU A 6 -6.18 -10.97 -6.66
CA GLU A 6 -6.14 -11.48 -5.29
C GLU A 6 -6.91 -10.57 -4.32
N LEU A 7 -6.76 -9.24 -4.44
CA LEU A 7 -7.50 -8.28 -3.62
C LEU A 7 -9.01 -8.46 -3.76
N ARG A 8 -9.51 -8.66 -4.99
CA ARG A 8 -10.94 -8.90 -5.25
C ARG A 8 -11.43 -10.22 -4.65
N HIS A 9 -10.55 -11.20 -4.52
CA HIS A 9 -10.88 -12.47 -3.87
C HIS A 9 -10.94 -12.33 -2.33
N ARG A 10 -9.98 -11.63 -1.73
CA ARG A 10 -9.85 -11.48 -0.28
C ARG A 10 -10.81 -10.43 0.30
N GLY A 11 -10.99 -9.32 -0.40
CA GLY A 11 -11.70 -8.16 0.10
C GLY A 11 -10.93 -7.46 1.23
N PHE A 12 -11.57 -6.47 1.85
CA PHE A 12 -11.01 -5.71 2.96
C PHE A 12 -11.70 -6.07 4.28
N SER A 13 -10.92 -6.12 5.36
CA SER A 13 -11.39 -6.08 6.74
C SER A 13 -11.00 -4.75 7.37
N GLN A 14 -11.88 -4.19 8.20
CA GLN A 14 -11.51 -3.05 9.03
C GLN A 14 -10.55 -3.52 10.14
N ALA A 15 -9.45 -2.82 10.34
CA ALA A 15 -8.57 -3.07 11.48
C ALA A 15 -9.25 -2.63 12.79
N ASP A 16 -8.82 -3.23 13.91
CA ASP A 16 -9.32 -2.91 15.25
C ASP A 16 -8.73 -1.60 15.83
N ASP A 17 -8.01 -0.83 15.00
CA ASP A 17 -7.36 0.40 15.38
C ASP A 17 -8.35 1.56 15.62
N GLY A 18 -7.87 2.57 16.36
CA GLY A 18 -8.57 3.83 16.54
C GLY A 18 -8.72 4.60 15.23
N ARG A 19 -9.69 5.52 15.19
CA ARG A 19 -9.79 6.48 14.09
C ARG A 19 -8.58 7.41 14.08
N ASP A 20 -8.12 7.76 12.90
CA ASP A 20 -7.13 8.83 12.74
C ASP A 20 -7.72 10.22 13.09
N PRO A 21 -6.91 11.28 13.16
CA PRO A 21 -7.40 12.63 13.48
C PRO A 21 -8.45 13.21 12.52
N GLU A 22 -8.58 12.67 11.31
CA GLU A 22 -9.62 13.03 10.33
C GLU A 22 -10.86 12.12 10.40
N GLY A 23 -10.88 11.17 11.33
CA GLY A 23 -11.99 10.26 11.52
C GLY A 23 -11.99 9.05 10.60
N ARG A 24 -10.90 8.78 9.86
CA ARG A 24 -10.76 7.59 9.01
C ARG A 24 -10.39 6.38 9.86
N VAL A 25 -10.81 5.19 9.42
CA VAL A 25 -10.39 3.90 9.95
C VAL A 25 -9.52 3.20 8.92
N GLN A 26 -8.64 2.32 9.41
CA GLN A 26 -7.81 1.47 8.59
C GLN A 26 -8.60 0.28 8.06
N PHE A 27 -8.35 -0.06 6.80
CA PHE A 27 -8.82 -1.27 6.14
C PHE A 27 -7.62 -2.01 5.57
N ASP A 28 -7.53 -3.29 5.89
CA ASP A 28 -6.45 -4.17 5.47
C ASP A 28 -6.96 -5.31 4.60
N SER A 29 -6.12 -5.76 3.68
CA SER A 29 -6.32 -6.97 2.90
C SER A 29 -5.00 -7.73 2.79
N ASP A 30 -4.94 -8.92 3.38
CA ASP A 30 -3.78 -9.79 3.30
C ASP A 30 -3.86 -10.64 2.03
N LEU A 31 -3.09 -10.22 1.03
CA LEU A 31 -2.95 -10.91 -0.23
C LEU A 31 -2.04 -12.11 -0.05
N TYR A 32 -2.39 -13.24 -0.68
CA TYR A 32 -1.59 -14.46 -0.64
C TYR A 32 -1.29 -14.95 0.79
N ALA A 33 -2.23 -14.70 1.72
CA ALA A 33 -2.09 -15.05 3.13
C ALA A 33 -1.67 -16.51 3.34
N GLY A 34 -0.69 -16.73 4.22
CA GLY A 34 -0.08 -18.02 4.55
C GLY A 34 1.02 -18.48 3.59
N THR A 35 1.47 -17.64 2.67
CA THR A 35 2.56 -17.96 1.73
C THR A 35 3.80 -17.10 1.97
N SER A 36 4.93 -17.47 1.36
CA SER A 36 6.14 -16.63 1.37
C SER A 36 6.00 -15.32 0.60
N SER A 37 4.88 -15.10 -0.07
CA SER A 37 4.56 -13.90 -0.84
C SER A 37 3.38 -13.14 -0.23
N GLU A 38 3.08 -13.41 1.04
CA GLU A 38 2.07 -12.65 1.78
C GLU A 38 2.40 -11.15 1.74
N LEU A 39 1.39 -10.36 1.43
CA LEU A 39 1.51 -8.92 1.27
C LEU A 39 0.24 -8.24 1.76
N THR A 40 0.37 -7.27 2.65
CA THR A 40 -0.79 -6.51 3.14
C THR A 40 -1.02 -5.28 2.27
N VAL A 41 -2.27 -5.06 1.87
CA VAL A 41 -2.72 -3.77 1.32
C VAL A 41 -3.46 -3.02 2.42
N GLN A 42 -2.94 -1.87 2.80
CA GLN A 42 -3.46 -1.01 3.87
C GLN A 42 -3.97 0.30 3.28
N VAL A 43 -5.20 0.66 3.62
CA VAL A 43 -5.83 1.89 3.16
C VAL A 43 -6.71 2.51 4.24
N TYR A 44 -7.08 3.79 4.06
CA TYR A 44 -7.84 4.54 5.06
C TYR A 44 -9.08 5.17 4.44
N ALA A 45 -10.23 4.98 5.09
CA ALA A 45 -11.50 5.57 4.67
C ALA A 45 -12.42 5.81 5.88
N ALA A 46 -13.45 6.63 5.72
CA ALA A 46 -14.41 6.89 6.82
C ALA A 46 -15.22 5.63 7.20
N ASP A 47 -15.53 4.80 6.21
CA ASP A 47 -16.26 3.54 6.30
C ASP A 47 -16.07 2.71 5.00
N LEU A 48 -16.72 1.55 4.92
CA LEU A 48 -16.65 0.65 3.76
C LEU A 48 -17.26 1.26 2.49
N GLN A 49 -18.27 2.14 2.59
CA GLN A 49 -18.87 2.79 1.43
C GLN A 49 -17.91 3.84 0.84
N ALA A 50 -17.28 4.63 1.71
CA ALA A 50 -16.24 5.58 1.35
C ALA A 50 -15.03 4.86 0.73
N LEU A 51 -14.59 3.74 1.30
CA LEU A 51 -13.55 2.88 0.72
C LEU A 51 -13.86 2.54 -0.75
N GLN A 52 -15.06 2.00 -1.01
CA GLN A 52 -15.46 1.59 -2.35
C GLN A 52 -15.57 2.76 -3.34
N ARG A 53 -16.03 3.92 -2.86
CA ARG A 53 -16.25 5.10 -3.71
C ARG A 53 -14.97 5.88 -4.00
N GLU A 54 -14.12 6.06 -2.99
CA GLU A 54 -13.04 7.05 -3.00
C GLU A 54 -11.66 6.41 -3.16
N ILE A 55 -11.45 5.26 -2.53
CA ILE A 55 -10.13 4.61 -2.47
C ILE A 55 -9.97 3.57 -3.57
N MET A 56 -10.97 2.70 -3.74
CA MET A 56 -10.90 1.58 -4.70
C MET A 56 -10.54 2.02 -6.12
N PRO A 57 -11.11 3.09 -6.71
CA PRO A 57 -10.73 3.51 -8.07
C PRO A 57 -9.24 3.82 -8.22
N THR A 58 -8.62 4.41 -7.19
CA THR A 58 -7.18 4.71 -7.19
C THR A 58 -6.37 3.44 -6.99
N LEU A 59 -6.82 2.55 -6.11
CA LEU A 59 -6.16 1.27 -5.83
C LEU A 59 -6.16 0.35 -7.06
N GLU A 60 -7.30 0.22 -7.74
CA GLU A 60 -7.43 -0.57 -8.97
C GLU A 60 -6.54 -0.06 -10.09
N ALA A 61 -6.30 1.25 -10.14
CA ALA A 61 -5.40 1.86 -11.12
C ALA A 61 -3.91 1.63 -10.79
N VAL A 62 -3.54 1.61 -9.50
CA VAL A 62 -2.12 1.54 -9.09
C VAL A 62 -1.61 0.11 -8.90
N LEU A 63 -2.44 -0.83 -8.43
CA LEU A 63 -1.99 -2.20 -8.17
C LEU A 63 -1.32 -2.90 -9.37
N PRO A 64 -1.81 -2.75 -10.62
CA PRO A 64 -1.13 -3.31 -11.79
C PRO A 64 0.26 -2.72 -12.07
N MET A 65 0.62 -1.60 -11.45
CA MET A 65 1.88 -0.90 -11.66
C MET A 65 2.95 -1.26 -10.63
N ILE A 66 2.59 -1.95 -9.53
CA ILE A 66 3.46 -2.13 -8.35
C ILE A 66 4.76 -2.84 -8.70
N ASP A 67 4.71 -3.93 -9.47
CA ASP A 67 5.94 -4.65 -9.85
C ASP A 67 6.90 -3.72 -10.61
N ASN A 68 6.40 -2.92 -11.56
CA ASN A 68 7.21 -1.96 -12.30
C ASN A 68 7.78 -0.86 -11.39
N MET A 69 7.03 -0.43 -10.37
CA MET A 69 7.51 0.54 -9.39
C MET A 69 8.61 -0.04 -8.51
N VAL A 70 8.46 -1.29 -8.07
CA VAL A 70 9.49 -2.00 -7.31
C VAL A 70 10.75 -2.17 -8.15
N ASP A 71 10.62 -2.63 -9.39
CA ASP A 71 11.74 -2.80 -10.32
C ASP A 71 12.49 -1.49 -10.59
N ALA A 72 11.76 -0.37 -10.66
CA ALA A 72 12.34 0.95 -10.87
C ALA A 72 13.19 1.47 -9.69
N LEU A 73 13.05 0.89 -8.49
CA LEU A 73 13.90 1.19 -7.34
C LEU A 73 15.30 0.56 -7.46
N GLY A 74 15.48 -0.37 -8.41
CA GLY A 74 16.73 -1.08 -8.65
C GLY A 74 16.87 -2.37 -7.82
N GLU A 75 18.05 -2.98 -7.89
CA GLU A 75 18.33 -4.20 -7.13
C GLU A 75 18.39 -3.91 -5.63
N MET A 76 17.50 -4.54 -4.87
CA MET A 76 17.42 -4.45 -3.42
C MET A 76 17.34 -5.85 -2.83
N ASP A 77 18.06 -6.09 -1.73
CA ASP A 77 17.92 -7.32 -0.94
C ASP A 77 16.81 -7.17 0.11
N ALA A 78 15.59 -7.00 -0.39
CA ALA A 78 14.40 -6.79 0.42
C ALA A 78 13.15 -7.35 -0.25
N ASP A 79 12.18 -7.76 0.56
CA ASP A 79 10.87 -8.22 0.14
C ASP A 79 9.84 -7.11 0.33
N LEU A 80 8.97 -6.91 -0.66
CA LEU A 80 7.81 -6.05 -0.50
C LEU A 80 6.84 -6.72 0.47
N ALA A 81 6.61 -6.10 1.62
CA ALA A 81 5.77 -6.63 2.68
C ALA A 81 4.39 -5.97 2.70
N GLN A 82 4.31 -4.68 2.35
CA GLN A 82 3.07 -3.94 2.44
C GLN A 82 2.95 -2.82 1.40
N ILE A 83 1.72 -2.60 0.93
CA ILE A 83 1.32 -1.49 0.06
C ILE A 83 0.37 -0.60 0.86
N ILE A 84 0.73 0.67 1.04
CA ILE A 84 -0.04 1.64 1.84
C ILE A 84 -0.54 2.74 0.91
N LEU A 85 -1.85 3.00 0.88
CA LEU A 85 -2.41 4.17 0.19
C LEU A 85 -3.01 5.12 1.22
N PHE A 86 -2.36 6.28 1.39
CA PHE A 86 -2.75 7.29 2.38
C PHE A 86 -2.65 8.69 1.78
N ARG A 87 -3.77 9.44 1.74
CA ARG A 87 -3.83 10.83 1.25
C ARG A 87 -3.05 11.08 -0.06
N GLU A 88 -3.36 10.30 -1.10
CA GLU A 88 -2.68 10.39 -2.41
C GLU A 88 -1.17 10.10 -2.40
N ARG A 89 -0.66 9.52 -1.30
CA ARG A 89 0.68 8.96 -1.19
C ARG A 89 0.57 7.43 -1.23
N LEU A 90 1.47 6.81 -1.97
CA LEU A 90 1.62 5.37 -2.07
C LEU A 90 2.94 4.99 -1.41
N GLY A 91 2.86 4.22 -0.33
CA GLY A 91 4.00 3.61 0.34
C GLY A 91 4.19 2.18 -0.12
N LEU A 92 5.38 1.84 -0.58
CA LEU A 92 5.82 0.47 -0.78
C LEU A 92 6.79 0.14 0.35
N HIS A 93 6.34 -0.65 1.30
CA HIS A 93 7.09 -0.97 2.51
C HIS A 93 7.78 -2.32 2.37
N PHE A 94 9.07 -2.35 2.69
CA PHE A 94 9.96 -3.47 2.45
C PHE A 94 10.59 -3.97 3.75
N TRP A 95 10.72 -5.29 3.83
CA TRP A 95 11.52 -5.98 4.83
C TRP A 95 12.87 -6.38 4.24
N SER A 96 13.99 -5.93 4.82
CA SER A 96 15.31 -6.34 4.34
C SER A 96 15.65 -7.78 4.76
N ARG A 97 16.15 -8.59 3.82
CA ARG A 97 16.45 -10.01 4.08
C ARG A 97 17.74 -10.21 4.87
N GLY A 98 18.73 -9.34 4.69
CA GLY A 98 20.06 -9.46 5.30
C GLY A 98 20.27 -8.64 6.58
N ILE A 99 19.42 -7.63 6.81
CA ILE A 99 19.49 -6.75 7.97
C ILE A 99 18.07 -6.70 8.54
N ASN A 100 17.88 -6.92 9.84
CA ASN A 100 16.58 -6.81 10.49
C ASN A 100 16.12 -5.34 10.52
N ASN A 101 15.75 -4.83 9.36
CA ASN A 101 15.44 -3.44 9.09
C ASN A 101 14.32 -3.35 8.04
N GLU A 102 13.58 -2.26 8.13
CA GLU A 102 12.43 -1.99 7.29
C GLU A 102 12.56 -0.58 6.69
N PHE A 103 12.01 -0.38 5.51
CA PHE A 103 12.00 0.93 4.87
C PHE A 103 10.84 1.07 3.89
N THR A 104 10.40 2.30 3.65
CA THR A 104 9.26 2.58 2.77
C THR A 104 9.68 3.49 1.63
N ALA A 105 9.48 3.04 0.39
CA ALA A 105 9.55 3.90 -0.78
C ALA A 105 8.24 4.68 -0.91
N VAL A 106 8.31 6.00 -0.99
CA VAL A 106 7.15 6.89 -1.05
C VAL A 106 6.98 7.45 -2.45
N TYR A 107 5.79 7.29 -2.99
CA TYR A 107 5.34 7.88 -4.24
C TYR A 107 4.21 8.86 -3.97
N VAL A 108 4.19 9.97 -4.69
CA VAL A 108 3.10 10.96 -4.61
C VAL A 108 2.39 11.01 -5.96
N ARG A 109 1.06 11.14 -5.91
CA ARG A 109 0.25 11.33 -7.10
C ARG A 109 0.46 12.74 -7.67
N ASN A 110 0.81 12.81 -8.93
CA ASN A 110 0.82 14.03 -9.72
C ASN A 110 -0.02 13.77 -10.99
N ASP A 111 -1.21 14.36 -11.03
CA ASP A 111 -2.26 14.06 -12.01
C ASP A 111 -2.60 12.55 -12.06
N ALA A 112 -2.26 11.90 -13.18
CA ALA A 112 -2.48 10.47 -13.43
C ALA A 112 -1.19 9.64 -13.26
N ARG A 113 -0.13 10.21 -12.70
CA ARG A 113 1.17 9.55 -12.54
C ARG A 113 1.58 9.48 -11.07
N TRP A 114 2.27 8.42 -10.72
CA TRP A 114 2.91 8.25 -9.42
C TRP A 114 4.39 8.58 -9.56
N ILE A 115 4.88 9.53 -8.76
CA ILE A 115 6.26 10.01 -8.82
C ILE A 115 6.97 9.62 -7.53
N PHE A 116 8.08 8.88 -7.66
CA PHE A 116 8.93 8.53 -6.54
C PHE A 116 9.52 9.79 -5.90
N GLN A 117 9.33 9.96 -4.60
CA GLN A 117 9.88 11.07 -3.82
C GLN A 117 11.14 10.69 -3.05
N GLY A 118 11.28 9.42 -2.66
CA GLY A 118 12.38 8.93 -1.85
C GLY A 118 11.94 7.88 -0.87
N PHE A 119 12.88 7.47 -0.01
CA PHE A 119 12.60 6.61 1.13
C PHE A 119 12.29 7.44 2.37
N GLY A 120 11.24 7.11 3.11
CA GLY A 120 10.84 7.88 4.28
C GLY A 120 9.50 7.46 4.88
N GLU A 121 8.89 8.36 5.64
CA GLU A 121 7.63 8.11 6.34
C GLU A 121 6.42 8.39 5.44
N ILE A 122 5.52 7.42 5.33
CA ILE A 122 4.30 7.53 4.51
C ILE A 122 3.26 8.48 5.13
N PHE A 123 3.25 8.59 6.47
CA PHE A 123 2.28 9.38 7.22
C PHE A 123 2.75 10.81 7.55
N SER A 124 3.92 11.22 7.06
CA SER A 124 4.39 12.61 7.24
C SER A 124 3.52 13.58 6.44
N ASP A 125 3.22 14.73 7.05
CA ASP A 125 2.47 15.84 6.45
C ASP A 125 3.33 16.73 5.52
N ASP A 126 4.62 16.40 5.34
CA ASP A 126 5.58 17.15 4.51
C ASP A 126 5.15 17.31 3.04
#